data_AF-A0AAP3DEP1-F1
#
_entry.id   AF-A0AAP3DEP1-F1
#
_cell.length_a   1.000
_cell.length_b   1.000
_cell.length_c   1.000
_cell.angle_alpha   90.00
_cell.angle_beta   90.00
_cell.angle_gamma   90.00
#
_symmetry.space_group_name_H-M   'P 1'
#
loop_
_entity.id
_entity.type
_entity.pdbx_description
1 polymer ?
#
loop_
_entity_poly.entity_id
_entity_poly.type
_entity_poly.pdbx_seq_one_letter_code
_entity_poly.pdbx_strand_id
1 'polypeptide(L)' 'MPVKKYMIPVYAVLVKSGEWLIDPTGAEEKAVPENYRVPVAEYLALQK' A
#
# COMPACT_ATOMS: atom_id res chain seq x y z
N MET A 1 10.12 -12.31 -2.06
CA MET A 1 9.87 -12.56 -0.62
C MET A 1 8.38 -12.78 -0.40
N PRO A 2 7.95 -13.69 0.48
CA PRO A 2 6.52 -13.92 0.72
C PRO A 2 5.85 -12.66 1.26
N VAL A 3 4.70 -12.30 0.68
CA VAL A 3 3.87 -11.18 1.13
C VAL A 3 3.33 -11.52 2.52
N LYS A 4 3.70 -10.72 3.51
CA LYS A 4 3.23 -10.90 4.88
C LYS A 4 1.82 -10.31 4.98
N LYS A 5 0.79 -11.16 5.05
CA LYS A 5 -0.62 -10.72 5.02
C LYS A 5 -0.96 -9.65 6.07
N TYR A 6 -0.32 -9.71 7.24
CA TYR A 6 -0.52 -8.71 8.30
C TYR A 6 -0.01 -7.30 7.94
N MET A 7 0.90 -7.17 6.97
CA MET A 7 1.40 -5.87 6.50
C MET A 7 0.43 -5.17 5.54
N ILE A 8 -0.50 -5.91 4.91
CA ILE A 8 -1.48 -5.35 3.97
C ILE A 8 -2.33 -4.26 4.65
N PRO A 9 -3.01 -4.53 5.80
CA PRO A 9 -3.78 -3.49 6.47
C PRO A 9 -2.90 -2.34 7.00
N VAL A 10 -1.64 -2.60 7.37
CA VAL A 10 -0.71 -1.56 7.83
C VAL A 10 -0.41 -0.57 6.71
N TYR A 11 -0.01 -1.07 5.53
CA TYR A 11 0.21 -0.23 4.37
C TYR A 11 -1.08 0.44 3.89
N ALA A 12 -2.23 -0.22 4.00
CA ALA A 12 -3.52 0.39 3.67
C ALA A 12 -3.83 1.61 4.56
N VAL A 13 -3.54 1.55 5.86
CA VAL A 13 -3.68 2.69 6.78
C VAL A 13 -2.72 3.82 6.40
N LEU A 14 -1.47 3.49 6.08
CA LEU A 14 -0.47 4.47 5.66
C LEU A 14 -0.87 5.17 4.36
N VAL A 15 -1.42 4.43 3.39
CA VAL A 15 -1.95 5.01 2.15
C VAL A 15 -3.16 5.90 2.44
N LYS A 16 -4.08 5.43 3.29
CA LYS A 16 -5.28 6.18 3.67
C LYS A 16 -4.95 7.48 4.43
N SER A 17 -3.83 7.53 5.13
CA SER A 17 -3.31 8.73 5.79
C SER A 17 -2.73 9.77 4.82
N GLY A 18 -2.52 9.41 3.55
CA GLY A 18 -1.91 10.27 2.53
C GLY A 18 -0.39 10.38 2.64
N GLU A 19 0.24 9.75 3.63
CA GLU A 19 1.70 9.73 3.78
C GLU A 19 2.40 8.79 2.79
N TRP A 20 1.69 7.78 2.29
CA TRP A 20 2.23 6.76 1.39
C TRP A 20 1.43 6.64 0.10
N LEU A 21 2.11 6.43 -1.01
CA LEU A 21 1.50 6.22 -2.32
C LEU A 21 1.50 4.74 -2.70
N ILE A 22 0.40 4.28 -3.29
CA ILE A 22 0.34 2.96 -3.93
C ILE A 22 1.12 2.98 -5.24
N ASP A 23 0.97 4.06 -6.00
CA ASP A 23 1.65 4.25 -7.26
C ASP A 23 2.39 5.60 -7.22
N PRO A 24 3.68 5.60 -6.84
CA PRO A 24 4.46 6.83 -6.78
C PRO A 24 4.75 7.32 -8.20
N THR A 25 4.65 8.64 -8.39
CA THR A 25 4.97 9.29 -9.68
C THR A 25 6.36 9.90 -9.70
N GLY A 26 7.03 10.01 -8.54
CA GLY A 26 8.39 10.51 -8.38
C GLY A 26 9.30 9.61 -7.53
N ALA A 27 10.60 9.88 -7.58
CA ALA A 27 11.63 9.09 -6.89
C ALA A 27 11.73 9.35 -5.37
N GLU A 28 11.17 10.46 -4.86
CA GLU A 28 11.29 10.86 -3.44
C GLU A 28 10.02 10.57 -2.61
N GLU A 29 9.01 9.94 -3.20
CA GLU A 29 7.74 9.69 -2.53
C GLU A 29 7.78 8.38 -1.73
N LYS A 30 7.28 8.40 -0.49
CA LYS A 30 7.12 7.17 0.31
C LYS A 30 6.08 6.29 -0.38
N ALA A 31 6.51 5.13 -0.87
CA ALA A 31 5.66 4.25 -1.66
C ALA A 31 5.55 2.85 -1.08
N VAL A 32 4.36 2.27 -1.22
CA VAL A 32 4.13 0.88 -0.84
C VAL A 32 5.04 -0.01 -1.68
N PRO A 33 5.76 -0.96 -1.05
CA PRO A 33 6.62 -1.86 -1.80
C PRO A 33 5.82 -2.63 -2.85
N GLU A 34 6.45 -2.93 -3.98
CA GLU A 34 5.78 -3.39 -5.20
C GLU A 34 4.92 -4.66 -4.98
N ASN A 35 5.43 -5.59 -4.17
CA ASN A 35 4.73 -6.82 -3.80
C ASN A 35 3.49 -6.62 -2.91
N TYR A 36 3.33 -5.43 -2.32
CA TYR A 36 2.17 -5.06 -1.50
C TYR A 36 1.20 -4.13 -2.24
N ARG A 37 1.56 -3.53 -3.39
CA ARG A 37 0.68 -2.58 -4.11
C ARG A 37 -0.66 -3.18 -4.49
N VAL A 38 -0.65 -4.33 -5.16
CA VAL A 38 -1.88 -5.02 -5.60
C VAL A 38 -2.71 -5.48 -4.39
N PRO A 39 -2.17 -6.23 -3.41
CA PRO A 39 -2.94 -6.64 -2.23
C PRO A 39 -3.51 -5.48 -1.41
N VAL A 40 -2.78 -4.37 -1.30
CA VAL A 40 -3.23 -3.17 -0.58
C VAL A 40 -4.35 -2.46 -1.34
N ALA A 41 -4.24 -2.35 -2.66
CA ALA A 41 -5.29 -1.78 -3.50
C ALA A 41 -6.59 -2.60 -3.41
N GLU A 42 -6.50 -3.92 -3.50
CA GLU A 42 -7.64 -4.83 -3.32
C GLU A 42 -8.26 -4.68 -1.93
N TYR A 43 -7.43 -4.64 -0.89
CA TYR A 43 -7.89 -4.47 0.49
C TYR A 43 -8.62 -3.13 0.71
N LEU A 44 -8.09 -2.04 0.15
CA LEU A 44 -8.74 -0.73 0.21
C LEU A 44 -10.05 -0.68 -0.58
N ALA A 45 -10.12 -1.36 -1.73
CA ALA A 45 -11.35 -1.47 -2.52
C ALA A 45 -12.47 -2.25 -1.79
N LEU A 46 -12.11 -3.18 -0.90
CA LEU A 46 -13.05 -3.92 -0.06
C LEU A 46 -13.56 -3.10 1.15
N GLN A 47 -12.86 -2.02 1.54
CA GLN A 47 -13.26 -1.12 2.63
C GLN A 47 -14.11 0.07 2.17
N LYS A 48 -14.59 0.05 0.91
CA LYS A 48 -15.35 1.12 0.29
C LYS A 48 -16.81 1.13 0.72
#